data_AF-X1JP38-F1
#
_entry.id   AF-X1JP38-F1
#
_cell.length_a   1.000
_cell.length_b   1.000
_cell.length_c   1.000
_cell.angle_alpha   90.00
_cell.angle_beta   90.00
_cell.angle_gamma   90.00
#
_symmetry.space_group_name_H-M   'P 1'
#
loop_
_entity.id
_entity.type
_entity.pdbx_description
1 polymer ?
#
loop_
_entity_poly.entity_id
_entity_poly.type
_entity_poly.pdbx_seq_one_letter_code
_entity_poly.pdbx_strand_id
1 'polypeptide(L)' 'VIETSRGCPFNCTFCNIHLFYRGTYRTKSPERVIQELKIISSQNTRKNVLIVDDNFTANMKRVEEICDLIIAEDI' A
#
# COMPACT_ATOMS: atom_id res chain seq x y z
N VAL A 1 5.28 -9.14 3.79
CA VAL A 1 4.58 -7.97 4.33
C VAL A 1 5.19 -6.74 3.68
N ILE A 2 4.38 -5.82 3.20
CA ILE A 2 4.80 -4.56 2.59
C ILE A 2 3.91 -3.43 3.10
N GLU A 3 4.49 -2.26 3.30
CA GLU A 3 3.77 -1.04 3.62
C GLU A 3 3.91 -0.08 2.43
N THR A 4 2.80 0.28 1.82
CA THR A 4 2.71 1.14 0.63
C THR A 4 2.26 2.56 0.98
N SER A 5 1.61 2.73 2.12
CA SER A 5 1.17 4.03 2.64
C SER A 5 1.12 4.04 4.17
N ARG A 6 1.17 5.25 4.74
CA ARG A 6 1.05 5.49 6.19
C ARG A 6 0.01 6.56 6.49
N GLY A 7 -0.76 6.30 7.53
CA GLY A 7 -1.84 7.15 7.99
C GLY A 7 -3.15 6.94 7.23
N CYS A 8 -4.17 7.65 7.65
CA CYS A 8 -5.52 7.57 7.10
C CYS A 8 -6.17 8.96 7.22
N PRO A 9 -6.82 9.49 6.17
CA PRO A 9 -7.40 10.83 6.21
C PRO A 9 -8.70 10.87 7.03
N PHE A 10 -9.33 9.72 7.30
CA PHE A 10 -10.58 9.64 8.04
C PHE A 10 -10.37 9.79 9.56
N ASN A 11 -11.29 10.49 10.22
CA ASN A 11 -11.28 10.73 11.66
C ASN A 11 -12.39 9.93 12.38
N CYS A 12 -12.31 8.60 12.30
CA CYS A 12 -13.29 7.72 12.91
C CYS A 12 -13.20 7.76 14.45
N THR A 13 -14.34 7.84 15.14
CA THR A 13 -14.41 8.00 16.61
C THR A 13 -13.77 6.86 17.42
N PHE A 14 -13.60 5.69 16.81
CA PHE A 14 -13.02 4.50 17.44
C PHE A 14 -11.55 4.26 17.09
N CYS A 15 -10.97 5.01 16.14
CA CYS A 15 -9.63 4.74 15.59
C CYS A 15 -8.64 5.84 15.99
N ASN A 16 -7.43 5.46 16.41
CA ASN A 16 -6.39 6.39 16.86
C ASN A 16 -5.39 6.79 15.75
N ILE A 17 -5.40 6.14 14.57
CA ILE A 17 -4.46 6.42 13.47
C ILE A 17 -4.52 7.88 13.02
N HIS A 18 -5.71 8.46 12.97
CA HIS A 18 -5.88 9.88 12.63
C HIS A 18 -5.11 10.80 13.59
N LEU A 19 -5.10 10.49 14.89
CA LEU A 19 -4.37 11.24 15.90
C LEU A 19 -2.85 11.06 15.74
N PHE A 20 -2.39 9.81 15.55
CA PHE A 20 -0.97 9.50 15.37
C PHE A 20 -0.36 10.20 14.16
N TYR A 21 -1.06 10.15 13.02
CA TYR A 21 -0.57 10.70 11.76
C TYR A 21 -1.17 12.07 11.43
N ARG A 22 -1.90 12.70 12.35
CA ARG A 22 -2.51 14.04 12.20
C ARG A 22 -3.36 14.17 10.91
N GLY A 23 -4.14 13.13 10.61
CA GLY A 23 -4.97 13.05 9.41
C GLY A 23 -4.20 12.99 8.09
N THR A 24 -2.88 12.79 8.12
CA THR A 24 -2.08 12.69 6.89
C THR A 24 -2.20 11.29 6.29
N TYR A 25 -2.16 11.24 4.96
CA TYR A 25 -2.09 10.01 4.17
C TYR A 25 -0.91 10.13 3.22
N ARG A 26 0.18 9.43 3.53
CA ARG A 26 1.42 9.50 2.76
C ARG A 26 1.61 8.19 2.02
N THR A 27 1.79 8.27 0.72
CA THR A 27 1.85 7.12 -0.16
C THR A 27 3.21 7.01 -0.83
N LYS A 28 3.63 5.77 -1.11
CA LYS A 28 4.63 5.50 -2.15
C LYS A 28 3.95 5.59 -3.52
N SER A 29 4.70 6.01 -4.54
CA SER A 29 4.22 5.94 -5.93
C SER A 29 3.94 4.49 -6.33
N PRO A 30 2.99 4.23 -7.25
CA PRO A 30 2.72 2.87 -7.74
C PRO A 30 3.99 2.15 -8.20
N GLU A 31 4.86 2.82 -8.96
CA GLU A 31 6.10 2.24 -9.49
C GLU A 31 7.06 1.78 -8.39
N ARG A 32 7.17 2.56 -7.31
CA ARG A 32 7.98 2.16 -6.15
C ARG A 32 7.41 0.92 -5.47
N VAL A 33 6.08 0.79 -5.38
CA VAL A 33 5.44 -0.41 -4.82
C VAL A 33 5.78 -1.63 -5.66
N ILE A 34 5.72 -1.52 -6.99
CA ILE A 34 6.07 -2.58 -7.93
C ILE A 34 7.53 -2.99 -7.80
N GLN A 35 8.46 -2.04 -7.67
CA GLN A 35 9.88 -2.35 -7.44
C GLN A 35 10.09 -3.17 -6.16
N GLU A 36 9.41 -2.81 -5.08
CA GLU A 36 9.47 -3.56 -3.82
C GLU A 36 8.83 -4.96 -3.95
N LEU A 37 7.72 -5.08 -4.69
CA LEU A 37 7.09 -6.38 -4.99
C LEU A 37 7.98 -7.29 -5.83
N LYS A 38 8.67 -6.77 -6.86
CA LYS A 38 9.64 -7.53 -7.66
C LYS A 38 10.78 -8.09 -6.80
N ILE A 39 11.29 -7.29 -5.86
CA ILE A 39 12.32 -7.76 -4.92
C ILE A 39 11.78 -8.93 -4.08
N ILE A 40 10.56 -8.79 -3.55
CA ILE A 40 9.92 -9.85 -2.74
C ILE A 40 9.69 -11.13 -3.57
N SER A 41 9.20 -11.00 -4.81
CA SER A 41 8.94 -12.12 -5.72
C SER A 41 10.23 -12.86 -6.10
N SER A 42 11.31 -12.12 -6.40
CA SER A 42 12.61 -12.71 -6.78
C SER A 42 13.25 -13.58 -5.69
N GLN A 43 12.90 -13.38 -4.42
CA GLN A 43 13.42 -14.15 -3.29
C GLN A 43 12.76 -15.54 -3.14
N ASN A 44 11.89 -15.93 -4.08
CA ASN A 44 11.36 -17.29 -4.33
C ASN A 44 10.82 -18.05 -3.10
N THR A 45 10.40 -17.33 -2.06
CA THR A 45 10.02 -17.92 -0.76
C THR A 45 8.60 -17.59 -0.33
N ARG A 46 7.90 -16.68 -1.02
CA ARG A 46 6.55 -16.25 -0.62
C ARG A 46 5.64 -16.03 -1.82
N LYS A 47 4.57 -16.83 -1.91
CA LYS A 47 3.47 -16.65 -2.88
C LYS A 47 2.46 -15.58 -2.46
N ASN A 48 2.51 -15.13 -1.21
CA ASN A 48 1.54 -14.20 -0.64
C ASN A 48 2.25 -12.96 -0.08
N VAL A 49 1.73 -11.79 -0.42
CA VAL A 49 2.16 -10.50 0.14
C VAL A 49 1.00 -9.87 0.91
N LEU A 50 1.22 -9.57 2.19
CA LEU A 50 0.30 -8.81 3.01
C LEU A 50 0.65 -7.32 2.93
N ILE A 51 -0.31 -6.49 2.52
CA ILE A 51 -0.23 -5.03 2.62
C ILE A 51 -0.71 -4.62 4.02
N VAL A 52 0.10 -3.85 4.75
CA VAL A 52 -0.16 -3.46 6.15
C VAL A 52 -0.47 -1.98 6.33
N ASP A 53 -0.90 -1.33 5.26
CA ASP A 53 -1.32 0.07 5.28
C ASP A 53 -2.47 0.27 6.27
N ASP A 54 -2.46 1.40 6.97
CA ASP A 54 -3.59 1.78 7.83
C ASP A 54 -4.90 1.90 7.03
N ASN A 55 -4.80 2.32 5.77
CA ASN A 55 -5.90 2.33 4.81
C ASN A 55 -5.38 2.31 3.36
N PHE A 56 -5.19 1.11 2.82
CA PHE A 56 -4.74 0.92 1.43
C PHE A 56 -5.71 1.54 0.40
N THR A 57 -7.02 1.46 0.66
CA THR A 57 -8.08 1.87 -0.26
C THR A 57 -8.55 3.32 -0.05
N ALA A 58 -7.81 4.12 0.73
CA ALA A 58 -8.12 5.55 0.92
C ALA A 58 -8.07 6.36 -0.39
N ASN A 59 -7.36 5.86 -1.41
CA ASN A 59 -7.32 6.42 -2.76
C ASN A 59 -7.46 5.30 -3.80
N MET A 60 -8.68 5.07 -4.27
CA MET A 60 -8.98 3.99 -5.22
C MET A 60 -8.26 4.14 -6.57
N LYS A 61 -8.08 5.37 -7.07
CA LYS A 61 -7.33 5.60 -8.31
C LYS A 61 -5.89 5.06 -8.21
N ARG A 62 -5.24 5.32 -7.08
CA ARG A 62 -3.89 4.79 -6.83
C ARG A 62 -3.89 3.25 -6.72
N VAL A 63 -4.93 2.67 -6.12
CA VAL A 63 -5.06 1.20 -6.01
C VAL A 63 -5.19 0.58 -7.40
N GLU A 64 -6.03 1.15 -8.26
CA GLU A 64 -6.17 0.71 -9.65
C GLU A 64 -4.85 0.79 -10.40
N GLU A 65 -4.11 1.91 -10.30
CA GLU A 65 -2.78 2.05 -10.91
C GLU A 65 -1.78 0.99 -10.42
N ILE A 66 -1.82 0.63 -9.13
CA ILE A 66 -0.97 -0.45 -8.59
C ILE A 66 -1.40 -1.81 -9.17
N CYS A 67 -2.70 -2.10 -9.21
CA CYS A 67 -3.23 -3.35 -9.75
C CYS A 67 -2.89 -3.51 -11.24
N ASP A 68 -3.06 -2.46 -12.04
CA ASP A 68 -2.74 -2.47 -13.46
C ASP A 68 -1.25 -2.76 -13.69
N LEU A 69 -0.37 -2.16 -12.88
CA LEU A 69 1.07 -2.42 -12.99
C LEU A 69 1.44 -3.84 -12.52
N ILE A 70 0.77 -4.40 -11.50
CA ILE A 70 0.98 -5.80 -11.10
C ILE A 70 0.65 -6.74 -12.26
N ILE A 71 -0.50 -6.51 -12.92
CA ILE A 71 -0.94 -7.31 -14.08
C ILE A 71 0.04 -7.14 -15.25
N ALA A 72 0.46 -5.91 -15.55
CA ALA A 72 1.35 -5.63 -16.68
C ALA A 72 2.75 -6.24 -16.53
N GLU A 73 3.23 -6.38 -15.28
CA GLU A 73 4.59 -6.85 -14.97
C GLU A 73 4.65 -8.34 -14.58
N ASP A 74 3.50 -9.03 -14.53
CA ASP A 74 3.33 -10.46 -14.21
C ASP A 74 4.01 -10.85 -12.88
N ILE A 75 3.71 -10.12 -11.79
CA ILE A 75 4.32 -10.28 -10.46
C ILE A 75 3.38 -10.97 -9.47
#